data_AF-A0A6C0BZ52-F1
#
_entry.id   AF-A0A6C0BZ52-F1
#
_cell.length_a   1.000
_cell.length_b   1.000
_cell.length_c   1.000
_cell.angle_alpha   90.00
_cell.angle_beta   90.00
_cell.angle_gamma   90.00
#
_symmetry.space_group_name_H-M   'P 1'
#
loop_
_entity.id
_entity.type
_entity.pdbx_description
1 polymer ?
#
loop_
_entity_poly.entity_id
_entity_poly.type
_entity_poly.pdbx_seq_one_letter_code
_entity_poly.pdbx_strand_id
1 'polypeptide(L)'
;MSDFSCDSRIRVNCESCPVTIDDVLTRLKVEKFCFKEHPNSITSHCNYDDNDCVYGFCFEALREAIPTAVAKIHNTIFNLNIKISNPVWGEQTPEGYELIINELPYDDNNTGMFIFYMGEKETPSQQDIQRNHFCLQCINRAEKSFLFPAKMQNIHLVGRVYNDFKVGDICQIVAIQTIAIQNLIKNQNLKNSKISELETAIAAIKTKIDL
;
A
#
# COMPACT_ATOMS: atom_id res chain seq x y z
N MET A 1 1.37 -18.77 -12.54
CA MET A 1 1.69 -17.99 -13.75
C MET A 1 0.37 -17.53 -14.33
N SER A 2 0.09 -16.23 -14.34
CA SER A 2 -1.08 -15.67 -15.01
C SER A 2 -0.68 -15.26 -16.42
N ASP A 3 -1.22 -15.94 -17.43
CA ASP A 3 -0.97 -15.61 -18.83
C ASP A 3 -1.70 -14.31 -19.20
N PHE A 4 -0.96 -13.30 -19.66
CA PHE A 4 -1.54 -12.07 -20.19
C PHE A 4 -1.86 -12.26 -21.68
N SER A 5 -3.14 -12.16 -22.06
CA SER A 5 -3.55 -12.14 -23.47
C SER A 5 -3.58 -10.71 -24.00
N CYS A 6 -2.98 -10.52 -25.17
CA CYS A 6 -2.88 -9.24 -25.87
C CYS A 6 -3.67 -9.22 -27.19
N ASP A 7 -4.69 -10.07 -27.31
CA ASP A 7 -5.50 -10.24 -28.53
C ASP A 7 -6.28 -8.97 -28.88
N SER A 8 -6.25 -8.55 -30.14
CA SER A 8 -6.93 -7.33 -30.60
C SER A 8 -8.46 -7.43 -30.52
N ARG A 9 -9.03 -8.64 -30.51
CA ARG A 9 -10.47 -8.89 -30.42
C ARG A 9 -11.05 -8.63 -29.03
N ILE A 10 -10.20 -8.57 -27.99
CA ILE A 10 -10.59 -8.28 -26.61
C ILE A 10 -10.16 -6.87 -26.16
N ARG A 11 -9.65 -6.05 -27.08
CA ARG A 11 -9.25 -4.65 -26.82
C ARG A 11 -10.33 -3.69 -27.31
N VAL A 12 -10.73 -2.76 -26.45
CA VAL A 12 -11.65 -1.66 -26.78
C VAL A 12 -11.09 -0.34 -26.24
N ASN A 13 -11.38 0.77 -26.92
CA ASN A 13 -10.98 2.13 -26.52
C ASN A 13 -9.47 2.29 -26.23
N CYS A 14 -8.61 1.79 -27.11
CA CYS A 14 -7.17 2.00 -27.00
C CYS A 14 -6.81 3.44 -27.41
N GLU A 15 -6.76 4.34 -26.43
CA GLU A 15 -6.30 5.71 -26.61
C GLU A 15 -4.79 5.82 -26.36
N SER A 16 -4.14 6.81 -26.98
CA SER A 16 -2.75 7.14 -26.67
C SER A 16 -2.67 7.67 -25.24
N CYS A 17 -1.86 7.01 -24.38
CA CYS A 17 -1.55 7.55 -23.06
C CYS A 17 -0.89 8.92 -23.22
N PRO A 18 -1.40 9.99 -22.59
CA PRO A 18 -0.84 11.35 -22.73
C PRO A 18 0.54 11.49 -22.08
N VAL A 19 0.98 10.50 -21.30
CA VAL A 19 2.29 10.46 -20.65
C VAL A 19 3.21 9.54 -21.45
N THR A 20 4.39 10.03 -21.83
CA THR A 20 5.36 9.18 -22.52
C THR A 20 5.97 8.17 -21.55
N ILE A 21 6.37 6.99 -22.06
CA ILE A 21 7.02 5.98 -21.22
C ILE A 21 8.35 6.49 -20.66
N ASP A 22 9.04 7.36 -21.38
CA ASP A 22 10.28 8.00 -20.91
C ASP A 22 9.98 8.93 -19.71
N ASP A 23 8.88 9.69 -19.74
CA ASP A 23 8.47 10.51 -18.59
C ASP A 23 8.15 9.66 -17.36
N VAL A 24 7.46 8.52 -17.55
CA VAL A 24 7.14 7.58 -16.47
C VAL A 24 8.42 6.99 -15.88
N LEU A 25 9.34 6.54 -16.73
CA LEU A 25 10.60 5.93 -16.30
C LEU A 25 11.55 6.91 -15.61
N THR A 26 11.53 8.18 -16.00
CA THR A 26 12.36 9.22 -15.36
C THR A 26 11.85 9.58 -13.97
N ARG A 27 10.55 9.42 -13.72
CA ARG A 27 9.90 9.76 -12.44
C ARG A 27 9.86 8.59 -11.46
N LEU A 28 9.78 7.35 -11.96
CA LEU A 28 9.78 6.15 -11.12
C LEU A 28 11.16 5.90 -10.53
N LYS A 29 11.29 6.10 -9.21
CA LYS A 29 12.49 5.74 -8.46
C LYS A 29 12.25 4.42 -7.73
N VAL A 30 13.14 3.47 -7.94
CA VAL A 30 13.21 2.27 -7.09
C VAL A 30 13.87 2.69 -5.79
N GLU A 31 13.16 2.49 -4.68
CA GLU A 31 13.63 2.80 -3.34
C GLU A 31 13.89 1.50 -2.58
N LYS A 32 14.90 1.54 -1.72
CA LYS A 32 15.14 0.51 -0.72
C LYS A 32 14.43 0.95 0.56
N PHE A 33 13.46 0.18 1.02
CA PHE A 33 12.76 0.46 2.26
C PHE A 33 12.64 -0.80 3.11
N CYS A 34 12.66 -0.59 4.41
CA CYS A 34 12.32 -1.62 5.38
C CYS A 34 10.93 -1.27 5.92
N PHE A 35 10.08 -2.28 6.12
CA PHE A 35 8.79 -2.05 6.77
C PHE A 35 9.07 -1.58 8.19
N LYS A 36 8.37 -0.55 8.66
CA LYS A 36 8.41 -0.23 10.08
C LYS A 36 7.81 -1.41 10.81
N GLU A 37 8.64 -2.25 11.43
CA GLU A 37 8.17 -3.15 12.46
C GLU A 37 7.57 -2.26 13.56
N HIS A 38 6.25 -2.26 13.64
CA HIS A 38 5.63 -1.82 14.87
C HIS A 38 5.83 -2.96 15.87
N PRO A 39 6.32 -2.70 17.09
CA PRO A 39 6.44 -3.73 18.13
C PRO A 39 5.10 -4.40 18.49
N ASN A 40 3.98 -3.90 17.95
CA ASN A 40 2.63 -4.46 18.07
C ASN A 40 1.88 -4.53 16.71
N SER A 41 2.58 -4.54 15.56
CA SER A 41 1.91 -4.60 14.24
C SER A 41 1.29 -5.98 14.02
N ILE A 42 -0.03 -6.00 13.89
CA ILE A 42 -0.85 -7.18 13.61
C ILE A 42 -0.70 -7.66 12.14
N THR A 43 0.17 -7.02 11.36
CA THR A 43 0.51 -7.36 9.97
C THR A 43 1.84 -8.10 9.80
N SER A 44 2.44 -8.65 10.87
CA SER A 44 3.74 -9.36 10.85
C SER A 44 3.76 -10.72 10.12
N HIS A 45 2.98 -10.89 9.06
CA HIS A 45 3.07 -12.10 8.21
C HIS A 45 4.36 -12.16 7.38
N CYS A 46 5.24 -11.19 7.56
CA CYS A 46 6.58 -11.19 7.00
C CYS A 46 7.51 -10.86 8.16
N ASN A 47 8.14 -11.88 8.75
CA ASN A 47 9.33 -11.67 9.58
C ASN A 47 10.40 -11.12 8.63
N TYR A 48 10.44 -9.80 8.49
CA TYR A 48 11.52 -9.12 7.84
C TYR A 48 12.53 -8.84 8.94
N ASP A 49 13.65 -9.55 8.95
CA ASP A 49 14.78 -9.22 9.83
C ASP A 49 15.16 -7.75 9.56
N ASP A 50 15.80 -7.03 10.50
CA ASP A 50 16.19 -5.62 10.29
C ASP A 50 17.12 -5.42 9.05
N ASN A 51 17.62 -6.53 8.49
CA ASN A 51 18.39 -6.60 7.25
C ASN A 51 17.56 -6.88 5.98
N ASP A 52 16.29 -7.28 6.10
CA ASP A 52 15.40 -7.61 4.99
C ASP A 52 14.69 -6.37 4.43
N CYS A 53 15.49 -5.43 3.96
CA CYS A 53 14.94 -4.34 3.18
C CYS A 53 14.48 -4.84 1.80
N VAL A 54 13.32 -4.36 1.38
CA VAL A 54 12.72 -4.65 0.08
C VAL A 54 13.04 -3.51 -0.88
N TYR A 55 13.27 -3.85 -2.14
CA TYR A 55 13.34 -2.88 -3.22
C TYR A 55 11.99 -2.80 -3.90
N GLY A 56 11.46 -1.59 -4.05
CA GLY A 56 10.17 -1.40 -4.69
C GLY A 56 9.91 0.05 -5.05
N PHE A 57 8.69 0.33 -5.47
CA PHE A 57 8.22 1.70 -5.74
C PHE A 57 7.33 2.15 -4.59
N CYS A 58 7.57 3.37 -4.10
CA CYS A 58 6.63 4.03 -3.21
C CYS A 58 5.37 4.43 -4.01
N PHE A 59 4.19 4.23 -3.42
CA PHE A 59 2.92 4.53 -4.11
C PHE A 59 2.76 6.01 -4.44
N GLU A 60 3.41 6.90 -3.70
CA GLU A 60 3.52 8.33 -3.99
C GLU A 60 4.21 8.56 -5.34
N ALA A 61 5.40 8.00 -5.53
CA ALA A 61 6.16 8.11 -6.78
C ALA A 61 5.40 7.46 -7.94
N LEU A 62 4.75 6.31 -7.70
CA LEU A 62 3.92 5.65 -8.70
C LEU A 62 2.70 6.51 -9.09
N ARG A 63 2.04 7.16 -8.13
CA ARG A 63 0.90 8.06 -8.39
C ARG A 63 1.32 9.32 -9.16
N GLU A 64 2.51 9.86 -8.89
CA GLU A 64 3.03 11.01 -9.64
C GLU A 64 3.36 10.66 -11.09
N ALA A 65 3.93 9.47 -11.31
CA ALA A 65 4.23 8.99 -12.65
C ALA A 65 2.96 8.53 -13.39
N ILE A 66 2.05 7.88 -12.68
CA ILE A 66 0.90 7.13 -13.22
C ILE A 66 -0.29 7.23 -12.24
N PRO A 67 -1.05 8.33 -12.27
CA PRO A 67 -2.12 8.57 -11.30
C PRO A 67 -3.19 7.47 -11.24
N THR A 68 -3.46 6.81 -12.37
CA THR A 68 -4.48 5.75 -12.48
C THR A 68 -4.05 4.42 -11.87
N ALA A 69 -2.75 4.21 -11.66
CA ALA A 69 -2.21 2.97 -11.12
C ALA A 69 -2.33 2.88 -9.59
N VAL A 70 -2.70 3.99 -8.92
CA VAL A 70 -2.82 4.07 -7.46
C VAL A 70 -4.19 4.56 -7.04
N ALA A 71 -4.97 3.66 -6.46
CA ALA A 71 -6.25 3.98 -5.85
C ALA A 71 -6.08 4.24 -4.34
N LYS A 72 -6.99 5.04 -3.78
CA LYS A 72 -7.20 5.09 -2.33
C LYS A 72 -8.34 4.16 -1.97
N ILE A 73 -8.15 3.33 -0.96
CA ILE A 73 -9.20 2.47 -0.41
C ILE A 73 -9.38 2.74 1.08
N HIS A 74 -10.53 2.33 1.59
CA HIS A 74 -10.75 2.20 3.02
C HIS A 74 -10.13 0.88 3.46
N ASN A 75 -9.19 0.93 4.41
CA ASN A 75 -8.62 -0.29 4.97
C ASN A 75 -8.32 -0.14 6.46
N THR A 76 -8.32 -1.27 7.13
CA THR A 76 -8.04 -1.38 8.55
C THR A 76 -6.55 -1.52 8.77
N ILE A 77 -6.00 -0.67 9.62
CA ILE A 77 -4.64 -0.84 10.14
C ILE A 77 -4.75 -1.20 11.61
N PHE A 78 -4.18 -2.35 11.93
CA PHE A 78 -4.13 -2.90 13.26
C PHE A 78 -2.78 -2.54 13.92
N ASN A 79 -2.60 -1.25 14.19
CA ASN A 79 -1.35 -0.66 14.72
C ASN A 79 -1.43 -0.25 16.19
N LEU A 80 -2.52 -0.59 16.87
CA LEU A 80 -2.75 -0.21 18.26
C LEU A 80 -2.83 -1.46 19.13
N ASN A 81 -2.54 -1.30 20.40
CA ASN A 81 -2.87 -2.27 21.44
C ASN A 81 -3.01 -1.52 22.76
N ILE A 82 -4.07 -0.71 22.85
CA ILE A 82 -4.31 0.17 24.00
C ILE A 82 -5.46 -0.42 24.81
N LYS A 83 -5.16 -0.82 26.05
CA LYS A 83 -6.19 -1.22 27.03
C LYS A 83 -6.93 0.04 27.51
N ILE A 84 -8.25 0.02 27.45
CA ILE A 84 -9.08 1.10 27.97
C ILE A 84 -9.33 0.82 29.46
N SER A 85 -8.58 1.51 30.32
CA SER A 85 -8.57 1.25 31.77
C SER A 85 -9.80 1.76 32.52
N ASN A 86 -10.44 2.83 32.02
CA ASN A 86 -11.57 3.50 32.68
C ASN A 86 -12.75 3.71 31.72
N PRO A 87 -13.41 2.64 31.23
CA PRO A 87 -14.55 2.77 30.33
C PRO A 87 -15.76 3.37 31.06
N VAL A 88 -16.31 4.48 30.55
CA VAL A 88 -17.53 5.08 31.08
C VAL A 88 -18.72 4.59 30.27
N TRP A 89 -19.46 3.63 30.83
CA TRP A 89 -20.64 3.05 30.21
C TRP A 89 -21.89 3.89 30.51
N GLY A 90 -22.59 4.28 29.45
CA GLY A 90 -23.92 4.89 29.52
C GLY A 90 -25.02 3.87 29.84
N GLU A 91 -26.26 4.37 29.77
CA GLU A 91 -27.46 3.54 29.94
C GLU A 91 -27.67 2.62 28.73
N GLN A 92 -28.41 1.54 28.94
CA GLN A 92 -28.77 0.62 27.86
C GLN A 92 -29.80 1.29 26.94
N THR A 93 -29.47 1.36 25.66
CA THR A 93 -30.38 1.78 24.59
C THR A 93 -30.91 0.54 23.86
N PRO A 94 -31.97 0.65 23.03
CA PRO A 94 -32.43 -0.43 22.16
C PRO A 94 -31.34 -0.96 21.22
N GLU A 95 -30.34 -0.14 20.91
CA GLU A 95 -29.29 -0.43 19.93
C GLU A 95 -28.01 -0.98 20.61
N GLY A 96 -27.87 -0.80 21.93
CA GLY A 96 -26.72 -1.30 22.71
C GLY A 96 -26.37 -0.42 23.91
N TYR A 97 -25.16 -0.59 24.42
CA TYR A 97 -24.58 0.21 25.49
C TYR A 97 -23.63 1.24 24.90
N GLU A 98 -23.86 2.52 25.21
CA GLU A 98 -22.92 3.57 24.83
C GLU A 98 -21.70 3.51 25.74
N LEU A 99 -20.51 3.60 25.13
CA LEU A 99 -19.24 3.71 25.81
C LEU A 99 -18.54 4.99 25.40
N ILE A 100 -18.17 5.80 26.38
CA ILE A 100 -17.36 7.01 26.20
C ILE A 100 -15.89 6.68 26.50
N ILE A 101 -15.00 6.98 25.55
CA ILE A 101 -13.55 6.77 25.67
C ILE A 101 -12.83 8.12 25.58
N ASN A 102 -12.72 8.82 26.72
CA ASN A 102 -12.16 10.17 26.78
C ASN A 102 -10.72 10.27 26.25
N GLU A 103 -9.91 9.25 26.52
CA GLU A 103 -8.49 9.19 26.13
C GLU A 103 -8.24 8.66 24.71
N LEU A 104 -9.29 8.55 23.88
CA LEU A 104 -9.12 8.05 22.52
C LEU A 104 -8.26 9.02 21.69
N PRO A 105 -7.15 8.55 21.08
CA PRO A 105 -6.37 9.39 20.18
C PRO A 105 -7.10 9.49 18.84
N TYR A 106 -7.53 10.69 18.47
CA TYR A 106 -8.00 11.01 17.13
C TYR A 106 -6.83 11.57 16.32
N ASP A 107 -6.61 11.03 15.14
CA ASP A 107 -5.80 11.67 14.10
C ASP A 107 -6.74 12.26 13.03
N ASP A 108 -6.28 13.29 12.32
CA ASP A 108 -7.09 14.02 11.32
C ASP A 108 -7.54 13.15 10.14
N ASN A 109 -6.95 11.97 9.98
CA ASN A 109 -7.12 11.07 8.85
C ASN A 109 -8.00 9.85 9.17
N ASN A 110 -8.53 9.79 10.39
CA ASN A 110 -9.40 8.71 10.83
C ASN A 110 -10.81 8.85 10.24
N THR A 111 -11.32 7.77 9.67
CA THR A 111 -12.72 7.67 9.19
C THR A 111 -13.76 7.85 10.31
N GLY A 112 -13.34 7.72 11.56
CA GLY A 112 -14.19 7.59 12.74
C GLY A 112 -14.52 6.14 13.06
N MET A 113 -13.99 5.16 12.32
CA MET A 113 -14.15 3.74 12.62
C MET A 113 -12.91 3.16 13.31
N PHE A 114 -13.16 2.45 14.40
CA PHE A 114 -12.13 1.91 15.29
C PHE A 114 -12.34 0.41 15.48
N ILE A 115 -11.24 -0.31 15.66
CA ILE A 115 -11.28 -1.75 15.87
C ILE A 115 -11.04 -2.07 17.33
N PHE A 116 -11.99 -2.79 17.93
CA PHE A 116 -11.94 -3.22 19.31
C PHE A 116 -11.81 -4.74 19.38
N TYR A 117 -10.90 -5.23 20.22
CA TYR A 117 -10.84 -6.64 20.58
C TYR A 117 -11.74 -6.91 21.78
N MET A 118 -12.53 -7.98 21.67
CA MET A 118 -13.53 -8.40 22.64
C MET A 118 -13.25 -9.82 23.09
N GLY A 119 -12.29 -9.98 23.98
CA GLY A 119 -12.07 -11.24 24.66
C GLY A 119 -11.59 -10.99 26.08
N GLU A 120 -11.66 -12.05 26.88
CA GLU A 120 -11.38 -11.96 28.32
C GLU A 120 -9.88 -11.83 28.62
N LYS A 121 -9.02 -12.12 27.63
CA LYS A 121 -7.57 -12.02 27.76
C LYS A 121 -7.14 -10.56 27.93
N GLU A 122 -6.41 -10.32 29.01
CA GLU A 122 -5.77 -9.03 29.31
C GLU A 122 -4.67 -8.65 28.31
N THR A 123 -4.03 -9.65 27.69
CA THR A 123 -3.03 -9.45 26.64
C THR A 123 -3.38 -10.36 25.46
N PRO A 124 -4.22 -9.92 24.51
CA PRO A 124 -4.61 -10.75 23.38
C PRO A 124 -3.46 -10.97 22.40
N SER A 125 -3.33 -12.20 21.91
CA SER A 125 -2.42 -12.50 20.80
C SER A 125 -3.00 -12.05 19.46
N GLN A 126 -2.17 -12.00 18.42
CA GLN A 126 -2.61 -11.66 17.05
C GLN A 126 -3.77 -12.55 16.57
N GLN A 127 -3.72 -13.85 16.85
CA GLN A 127 -4.79 -14.78 16.48
C GLN A 127 -6.09 -14.50 17.25
N ASP A 128 -5.98 -14.06 18.50
CA ASP A 128 -7.16 -13.69 19.30
C ASP A 128 -7.84 -12.46 18.70
N ILE A 129 -7.05 -11.44 18.30
CA ILE A 129 -7.54 -10.21 17.67
C ILE A 129 -8.22 -10.52 16.34
N GLN A 130 -7.59 -11.32 15.47
CA GLN A 130 -8.16 -11.67 14.17
C GLN A 130 -9.50 -12.39 14.30
N ARG A 131 -9.70 -13.21 15.35
CA ARG A 131 -10.93 -13.96 15.57
C ARG A 131 -12.03 -13.14 16.24
N ASN A 132 -11.66 -12.28 17.19
CA ASN A 132 -12.61 -11.64 18.11
C ASN A 132 -12.47 -10.11 18.10
N HIS A 133 -12.65 -9.48 16.93
CA HIS A 133 -12.66 -8.03 16.80
C HIS A 133 -13.95 -7.50 16.18
N PHE A 134 -14.26 -6.25 16.49
CA PHE A 134 -15.38 -5.51 15.91
C PHE A 134 -14.90 -4.16 15.41
N CYS A 135 -15.42 -3.77 14.25
CA CYS A 135 -15.27 -2.42 13.73
C CYS A 135 -16.49 -1.61 14.17
N LEU A 136 -16.26 -0.60 15.02
CA LEU A 136 -17.30 0.28 15.51
C LEU A 136 -17.07 1.70 15.00
N GLN A 137 -18.13 2.31 14.49
CA GLN A 137 -18.14 3.72 14.15
C GLN A 137 -18.38 4.56 15.40
N CYS A 138 -17.61 5.63 15.55
CA CYS A 138 -17.83 6.62 16.59
C CYS A 138 -19.13 7.37 16.28
N ILE A 139 -20.07 7.35 17.22
CA ILE A 139 -21.38 7.97 17.07
C ILE A 139 -21.27 9.48 17.29
N ASN A 140 -20.54 9.87 18.34
CA ASN A 140 -20.24 11.26 18.65
C ASN A 140 -18.73 11.47 18.74
N ARG A 141 -18.15 12.17 17.75
CA ARG A 141 -16.70 12.47 17.72
C ARG A 141 -16.25 13.37 18.87
N ALA A 142 -17.10 14.30 19.33
CA ALA A 142 -16.75 15.22 20.41
C ALA A 142 -16.63 14.48 21.76
N GLU A 143 -17.57 13.56 22.01
CA GLU A 143 -17.62 12.74 23.21
C GLU A 143 -16.84 11.43 23.08
N LYS A 144 -16.36 11.11 21.88
CA LYS A 144 -15.63 9.86 21.55
C LYS A 144 -16.44 8.64 21.98
N SER A 145 -17.71 8.61 21.60
CA SER A 145 -18.66 7.58 22.01
C SER A 145 -18.86 6.48 20.96
N PHE A 146 -19.14 5.27 21.43
CA PHE A 146 -19.29 4.05 20.64
C PHE A 146 -20.42 3.19 21.18
N LEU A 147 -21.12 2.51 20.28
CA LEU A 147 -22.19 1.60 20.66
C LEU A 147 -21.69 0.15 20.68
N PHE A 148 -21.72 -0.47 21.85
CA PHE A 148 -21.38 -1.88 22.00
C PHE A 148 -22.63 -2.71 22.24
N PRO A 149 -22.65 -3.97 21.75
CA PRO A 149 -23.79 -4.87 21.97
C PRO A 149 -23.95 -5.28 23.45
N ALA A 150 -22.88 -5.23 24.25
CA ALA A 150 -22.89 -5.59 25.66
C ALA A 150 -21.81 -4.81 26.44
N LYS A 151 -21.98 -4.68 27.77
CA LYS A 151 -20.92 -4.18 28.65
C LYS A 151 -19.78 -5.19 28.72
N MET A 152 -18.55 -4.70 28.61
CA MET A 152 -17.34 -5.53 28.60
C MET A 152 -16.38 -5.08 29.69
N GLN A 153 -15.75 -6.06 30.36
CA GLN A 153 -14.72 -5.79 31.36
C GLN A 153 -13.38 -5.37 30.74
N ASN A 154 -12.98 -6.03 29.65
CA ASN A 154 -11.72 -5.78 28.97
C ASN A 154 -11.99 -5.26 27.56
N ILE A 155 -11.54 -4.03 27.29
CA ILE A 155 -11.69 -3.38 26.00
C ILE A 155 -10.30 -2.97 25.52
N HIS A 156 -9.89 -3.51 24.39
CA HIS A 156 -8.63 -3.18 23.76
C HIS A 156 -8.90 -2.50 22.43
N LEU A 157 -8.38 -1.28 22.28
CA LEU A 157 -8.31 -0.63 20.98
C LEU A 157 -7.11 -1.19 20.22
N VAL A 158 -7.39 -1.91 19.13
CA VAL A 158 -6.39 -2.68 18.38
C VAL A 158 -6.12 -2.13 16.98
N GLY A 159 -6.95 -1.21 16.50
CA GLY A 159 -6.75 -0.61 15.19
C GLY A 159 -7.71 0.51 14.85
N ARG A 160 -7.51 1.07 13.67
CA ARG A 160 -8.33 2.15 13.07
C ARG A 160 -8.54 1.87 11.60
N VAL A 161 -9.63 2.41 11.06
CA VAL A 161 -9.86 2.41 9.62
C VAL A 161 -9.48 3.77 9.05
N TYR A 162 -8.59 3.74 8.06
CA TYR A 162 -8.11 4.90 7.33
C TYR A 162 -8.74 4.96 5.95
N ASN A 163 -8.96 6.17 5.42
CA ASN A 163 -9.55 6.41 4.08
C ASN A 163 -8.52 6.73 2.99
N ASP A 164 -7.23 6.73 3.34
CA ASP A 164 -6.15 7.13 2.45
C ASP A 164 -5.16 6.01 2.17
N PHE A 165 -5.53 4.76 2.49
CA PHE A 165 -4.69 3.61 2.22
C PHE A 165 -4.48 3.48 0.71
N LYS A 166 -3.22 3.60 0.27
CA LYS A 166 -2.86 3.57 -1.15
C LYS A 166 -2.66 2.12 -1.57
N VAL A 167 -3.29 1.75 -2.68
CA VAL A 167 -3.15 0.42 -3.28
C VAL A 167 -2.80 0.58 -4.74
N GLY A 168 -1.84 -0.22 -5.18
CA GLY A 168 -1.47 -0.33 -6.58
C GLY A 168 -2.34 -1.31 -7.33
N ASP A 169 -2.72 -0.96 -8.54
CA ASP A 169 -3.19 -1.93 -9.53
C ASP A 169 -1.96 -2.69 -10.10
N ILE A 170 -1.75 -3.91 -9.58
CA ILE A 170 -0.61 -4.75 -9.97
C ILE A 170 -0.60 -4.99 -11.48
N CYS A 171 -1.76 -5.15 -12.12
CA CYS A 171 -1.85 -5.40 -13.56
C CYS A 171 -1.35 -4.20 -14.35
N GLN A 172 -1.74 -2.98 -13.97
CA GLN A 172 -1.23 -1.76 -14.60
C GLN A 172 0.27 -1.60 -14.36
N ILE A 173 0.73 -1.81 -13.13
CA ILE A 173 2.16 -1.72 -12.77
C ILE A 173 3.00 -2.68 -13.62
N VAL A 174 2.60 -3.95 -13.71
CA VAL A 174 3.30 -4.98 -14.48
C VAL A 174 3.27 -4.67 -15.98
N ALA A 175 2.14 -4.18 -16.51
CA ALA A 175 2.04 -3.78 -17.92
C ALA A 175 3.03 -2.66 -18.24
N ILE A 176 3.11 -1.63 -17.39
CA ILE A 176 4.06 -0.53 -17.54
C ILE A 176 5.51 -1.00 -17.43
N GLN A 177 5.83 -1.85 -16.44
CA GLN A 177 7.16 -2.45 -16.30
C GLN A 177 7.56 -3.24 -17.55
N THR A 178 6.63 -4.02 -18.11
CA THR A 178 6.89 -4.80 -19.32
C THR A 178 7.19 -3.90 -20.51
N ILE A 179 6.38 -2.86 -20.72
CA ILE A 179 6.57 -1.88 -21.80
C ILE A 179 7.90 -1.13 -21.63
N ALA A 180 8.24 -0.74 -20.41
CA ALA A 180 9.52 -0.12 -20.07
C ALA A 180 10.71 -1.00 -20.43
N ILE A 181 10.69 -2.29 -20.05
CA ILE A 181 11.74 -3.25 -20.37
C ILE A 181 11.89 -3.39 -21.90
N GLN A 182 10.78 -3.49 -22.63
CA GLN A 182 10.81 -3.57 -24.10
C GLN A 182 11.45 -2.34 -24.74
N ASN A 183 11.14 -1.13 -24.25
CA ASN A 183 11.75 0.10 -24.74
C ASN A 183 13.24 0.19 -24.39
N LEU A 184 13.64 -0.22 -23.19
CA LEU A 184 15.05 -0.28 -22.80
C LEU A 184 15.84 -1.22 -23.73
N ILE A 185 15.30 -2.40 -24.01
CA ILE A 185 15.91 -3.36 -24.95
C ILE A 185 16.04 -2.73 -26.35
N LYS A 186 14.99 -2.09 -26.86
CA LYS A 186 15.01 -1.42 -28.16
C LYS A 186 16.09 -0.34 -28.23
N ASN A 187 16.19 0.49 -27.18
CA ASN A 187 17.19 1.55 -27.09
C ASN A 187 18.62 0.99 -26.98
N GLN A 188 18.80 -0.11 -26.26
CA GLN A 188 20.10 -0.78 -26.17
C GLN A 188 20.51 -1.38 -27.51
N ASN A 189 19.58 -1.99 -28.24
CA ASN A 189 19.84 -2.51 -29.59
C ASN A 189 20.24 -1.37 -30.55
N LEU A 190 19.54 -0.24 -30.53
CA LEU A 190 19.89 0.93 -31.33
C LEU A 190 21.30 1.46 -31.02
N LYS A 191 21.65 1.53 -29.73
CA LYS A 191 23.01 1.93 -29.31
C LYS A 191 24.06 0.94 -29.81
N ASN A 192 23.82 -0.36 -29.67
CA ASN A 192 24.73 -1.40 -30.14
C ASN A 192 24.92 -1.36 -31.66
N SER A 193 23.85 -1.15 -32.44
CA SER A 193 23.95 -0.97 -33.89
C SER A 193 24.82 0.24 -34.24
N LYS A 194 24.61 1.37 -33.57
CA LYS A 194 25.40 2.58 -33.82
C LYS A 194 26.86 2.44 -33.42
N ILE A 195 27.15 1.73 -32.33
CA ILE A 195 28.52 1.37 -31.93
C ILE A 195 29.17 0.54 -33.04
N SER A 196 28.48 -0.49 -33.54
CA SER A 196 28.99 -1.35 -34.61
C SER A 196 29.26 -0.58 -35.92
N GLU A 197 28.38 0.35 -36.30
CA GLU A 197 28.59 1.24 -37.44
C GLU A 197 29.84 2.11 -37.27
N LEU A 198 30.02 2.71 -36.10
CA LEU A 198 31.17 3.55 -35.77
C LEU A 198 32.48 2.75 -35.73
N GLU A 199 32.47 1.55 -35.15
CA GLU A 199 33.61 0.64 -35.13
C GLU A 199 34.04 0.24 -36.55
N THR A 200 33.08 -0.04 -37.42
CA THR A 200 33.32 -0.36 -38.83
C THR A 200 33.93 0.84 -39.57
N ALA A 201 33.40 2.04 -39.35
CA ALA A 201 33.94 3.27 -39.94
C ALA A 201 35.36 3.57 -39.46
N ILE A 202 35.64 3.39 -38.18
CA ILE A 202 36.99 3.55 -37.60
C ILE A 202 37.97 2.53 -38.20
N ALA A 203 37.57 1.26 -38.31
CA ALA A 203 38.38 0.23 -38.94
C ALA A 203 38.74 0.62 -40.39
N ALA A 204 37.76 1.07 -41.18
CA ALA A 204 37.99 1.51 -42.56
C ALA A 204 38.93 2.73 -42.66
N ILE A 205 38.86 3.67 -41.71
CA ILE A 205 39.77 4.81 -41.66
C ILE A 205 41.19 4.37 -41.29
N LYS A 206 41.35 3.48 -40.30
CA LYS A 206 42.67 2.95 -39.92
C LYS A 206 43.36 2.27 -41.11
N THR A 207 42.64 1.44 -41.85
CA THR A 207 43.19 0.79 -43.06
C THR A 207 43.65 1.81 -44.11
N LYS A 208 43.04 3.00 -44.18
CA LYS A 208 43.46 4.07 -45.10
C LYS A 208 44.64 4.89 -44.60
N ILE A 209 44.92 4.91 -43.30
CA ILE A 209 46.05 5.62 -42.68
C ILE A 209 47.29 4.71 -42.64
N ASP A 210 47.09 3.40 -42.49
CA ASP A 210 48.16 2.39 -42.49
C ASP A 210 48.66 2.04 -43.92
N LEU A 211 48.08 2.65 -44.97
CA LEU A 211 48.50 2.61 -46.38
C LEU A 211 49.19 3.92 -46.78
#